data_AF-A0A8J3MM86-F1
#
_entry.id   AF-A0A8J3MM86-F1
#
_cell.length_a   1.000
_cell.length_b   1.000
_cell.length_c   1.000
_cell.angle_alpha   90.00
_cell.angle_beta   90.00
_cell.angle_gamma   90.00
#
_symmetry.space_group_name_H-M   'P 1'
#
loop_
_entity.id
_entity.type
_entity.pdbx_description
1 polymer ?
#
loop_
_entity_poly.entity_id
_entity_poly.type
_entity_poly.pdbx_seq_one_letter_code
_entity_poly.pdbx_strand_id
1 'polypeptide(L)' 'MGTPIAEREFERYAEAQAARGAYLLLVHRREATGCCRRCGRVHPCEFRLRGAQLLAHFADWQAVEPALVRPYLAG' A
#
# COMPACT_ATOMS: atom_id res chain seq x y z
N MET A 1 22.40 9.20 -8.15
CA MET A 1 21.80 7.86 -8.33
C MET A 1 21.69 7.26 -6.94
N GLY A 2 20.49 6.85 -6.51
CA GLY A 2 20.31 6.23 -5.20
C GLY A 2 20.84 4.80 -5.21
N THR A 3 21.46 4.36 -4.12
CA THR A 3 21.86 2.97 -3.95
C THR A 3 20.62 2.07 -4.08
N PRO A 4 20.65 1.00 -4.88
CA PRO A 4 19.55 0.04 -4.95
C PRO A 4 19.27 -0.52 -3.56
N ILE A 5 18.00 -0.55 -3.16
CA ILE A 5 17.57 -1.23 -1.94
C ILE A 5 17.76 -2.73 -2.17
N ALA A 6 18.33 -3.45 -1.19
CA ALA A 6 18.47 -4.89 -1.29
C ALA A 6 17.08 -5.54 -1.34
N GLU A 7 16.91 -6.60 -2.14
CA GLU A 7 15.60 -7.27 -2.33
C GLU A 7 14.93 -7.64 -1.00
N ARG A 8 15.71 -8.16 -0.04
CA ARG A 8 15.23 -8.50 1.30
C ARG A 8 14.76 -7.28 2.11
N GLU A 9 15.38 -6.13 1.92
CA GLU A 9 14.93 -4.88 2.56
C GLU A 9 13.64 -4.37 1.91
N PHE A 10 13.53 -4.51 0.58
CA PHE A 10 12.31 -4.19 -0.15
C PHE A 10 11.15 -5.11 0.24
N GLU A 11 11.39 -6.42 0.37
CA GLU A 11 10.39 -7.39 0.83
C GLU A 11 9.81 -6.98 2.19
N ARG A 12 10.66 -6.73 3.19
CA ARG A 12 10.22 -6.27 4.52
C ARG A 12 9.46 -4.95 4.46
N TYR A 13 9.89 -4.05 3.58
CA TYR A 13 9.20 -2.79 3.35
C TYR A 13 7.80 -3.02 2.74
N ALA A 14 7.70 -3.85 1.71
CA ALA A 14 6.46 -4.19 1.02
C ALA A 14 5.46 -4.85 1.99
N GLU A 15 5.90 -5.82 2.79
CA GLU A 15 5.09 -6.43 3.85
C GLU A 15 4.56 -5.39 4.84
N ALA A 16 5.42 -4.49 5.30
CA ALA A 16 5.02 -3.43 6.23
C ALA A 16 3.99 -2.46 5.60
N GLN A 17 4.14 -2.13 4.32
CA GLN A 17 3.18 -1.29 3.61
C GLN A 17 1.84 -2.00 3.39
N ALA A 18 1.85 -3.29 3.01
CA ALA A 18 0.64 -4.09 2.87
C ALA A 18 -0.11 -4.21 4.21
N ALA A 19 0.61 -4.51 5.31
CA ALA A 19 0.05 -4.56 6.66
C ALA A 19 -0.56 -3.22 7.09
N ARG A 20 0.14 -2.11 6.79
CA ARG A 20 -0.40 -0.76 7.02
C ARG A 20 -1.66 -0.51 6.19
N GLY A 21 -1.68 -0.94 4.93
CA GLY A 21 -2.84 -0.83 4.06
C GLY A 21 -4.07 -1.55 4.63
N ALA A 22 -3.88 -2.81 5.05
CA ALA A 22 -4.91 -3.62 5.71
C ALA A 22 -5.43 -2.96 6.99
N TYR A 23 -4.53 -2.45 7.83
CA TYR A 23 -4.90 -1.71 9.03
C TYR A 23 -5.77 -0.48 8.72
N LEU A 24 -5.37 0.33 7.72
CA LEU A 24 -6.14 1.50 7.32
C LEU A 24 -7.55 1.13 6.83
N LEU A 25 -7.69 0.07 6.03
CA LEU A 25 -9.01 -0.39 5.57
C LEU A 25 -9.91 -0.89 6.70
N LEU A 26 -9.31 -1.55 7.70
CA LEU A 26 -10.02 -2.07 8.88
C LEU A 26 -10.57 -0.93 9.74
N VAL A 27 -9.72 0.08 10.04
CA VAL A 27 -10.10 1.16 10.96
C VAL A 27 -10.91 2.26 10.27
N HIS A 28 -10.63 2.58 9.00
CA HIS A 28 -11.37 3.59 8.23
C HIS A 28 -12.54 2.98 7.45
N ARG A 29 -13.55 2.53 8.18
CA ARG A 29 -14.80 1.95 7.64
C ARG A 29 -15.94 2.96 7.61
N ARG A 30 -16.88 2.76 6.69
CA ARG A 30 -18.15 3.51 6.63
C ARG A 30 -19.01 3.20 7.85
N GLU A 31 -19.68 4.22 8.38
CA GLU A 31 -20.78 4.05 9.35
C GLU A 31 -22.11 4.56 8.77
N ALA A 32 -23.20 4.47 9.55
CA ALA A 32 -24.57 4.75 9.08
C ALA A 32 -24.76 6.17 8.51
N THR A 33 -23.96 7.13 8.96
CA THR A 33 -24.00 8.54 8.52
C THR A 33 -23.44 8.76 7.11
N GLY A 34 -22.81 7.76 6.50
CA GLY A 34 -22.05 7.94 5.25
C GLY A 34 -20.64 8.51 5.46
N CYS A 35 -20.27 8.83 6.71
CA CYS A 35 -18.92 9.23 7.08
C CYS A 35 -18.06 8.02 7.48
N CYS A 36 -16.76 8.25 7.56
CA CYS A 36 -15.78 7.31 8.08
C CYS A 36 -15.80 7.32 9.61
N ARG A 37 -15.99 6.15 10.22
CA ARG A 37 -16.06 5.96 11.68
C ARG A 37 -14.83 6.50 12.43
N ARG A 38 -13.65 6.46 11.80
CA ARG A 38 -12.40 6.81 12.49
C ARG A 38 -12.05 8.29 12.42
N CYS A 39 -12.38 8.98 11.32
CA CYS A 39 -11.95 10.36 11.10
C CYS A 39 -13.10 11.34 10.83
N GLY A 40 -14.37 10.89 10.83
CA GLY A 40 -15.56 11.73 10.67
C GLY A 40 -15.78 12.32 9.26
N ARG A 41 -14.83 12.16 8.33
CA ARG A 41 -14.93 12.65 6.95
C ARG A 41 -15.84 11.77 6.10
N VAL A 42 -16.38 12.30 5.01
CA VAL A 42 -17.16 11.55 4.01
C VAL A 42 -16.39 10.31 3.56
N HIS A 43 -17.09 9.17 3.50
CA HIS A 43 -16.51 7.90 3.08
C HIS A 43 -16.64 7.72 1.55
N PRO A 44 -15.59 7.24 0.84
CA PRO A 44 -14.29 6.83 1.37
C PRO A 44 -13.39 8.03 1.70
N CYS A 45 -12.78 8.02 2.88
CA CYS A 45 -11.82 9.05 3.24
C CYS A 45 -10.43 8.77 2.66
N GLU A 46 -9.57 9.79 2.64
CA GLU A 46 -8.18 9.70 2.14
C GLU A 46 -7.39 8.52 2.71
N PHE A 47 -7.56 8.20 4.00
CA PHE A 47 -6.86 7.09 4.64
C PHE A 47 -7.34 5.73 4.16
N ARG A 48 -8.64 5.59 3.87
CA ARG A 48 -9.17 4.37 3.27
C ARG A 48 -8.65 4.20 1.85
N LEU A 49 -8.66 5.28 1.05
CA LEU A 49 -8.14 5.28 -0.31
C LEU A 49 -6.65 4.91 -0.33
N ARG A 50 -5.86 5.52 0.56
CA ARG A 50 -4.45 5.18 0.75
C ARG A 50 -4.26 3.71 1.16
N GLY A 51 -5.10 3.21 2.07
CA GLY A 51 -5.06 1.81 2.48
C GLY A 51 -5.27 0.84 1.32
N ALA A 52 -6.26 1.14 0.46
CA ALA A 52 -6.53 0.37 -0.74
C ALA A 52 -5.35 0.40 -1.73
N GLN A 53 -4.75 1.59 -1.93
CA GLN A 53 -3.58 1.75 -2.81
C GLN A 53 -2.36 0.95 -2.30
N LEU A 54 -2.09 0.99 -0.99
CA LEU A 54 -0.97 0.23 -0.42
C LEU A 54 -1.16 -1.28 -0.61
N LEU A 55 -2.37 -1.80 -0.37
CA LEU A 55 -2.64 -3.22 -0.60
C LEU A 55 -2.54 -3.59 -2.08
N ALA A 56 -3.16 -2.81 -2.97
CA ALA A 56 -3.10 -3.08 -4.40
C ALA A 56 -1.66 -3.06 -4.96
N HIS A 57 -0.78 -2.24 -4.37
CA HIS A 57 0.59 -2.13 -4.84
C HIS A 57 1.55 -3.15 -4.20
N PHE A 58 1.38 -3.46 -2.90
CA PHE A 58 2.36 -4.26 -2.15
C PHE A 58 1.90 -5.66 -1.75
N ALA A 59 0.60 -5.99 -1.77
CA ALA A 59 0.13 -7.31 -1.33
C ALA A 59 0.66 -8.45 -2.21
N ASP A 60 0.72 -8.21 -3.53
CA ASP A 60 1.19 -9.17 -4.52
C ASP A 60 2.44 -8.64 -5.25
N TRP A 61 3.34 -7.98 -4.52
CA TRP A 61 4.55 -7.36 -5.12
C TRP A 61 5.43 -8.37 -5.89
N GLN A 62 5.36 -9.66 -5.53
CA GLN A 62 6.05 -10.75 -6.23
C GLN A 62 5.31 -11.24 -7.49
N ALA A 63 3.99 -10.98 -7.60
CA ALA A 63 3.19 -11.36 -8.76
C ALA A 63 3.28 -10.32 -9.90
N VAL A 64 3.75 -9.11 -9.59
CA VAL A 64 4.11 -8.12 -10.61
C VAL A 64 5.35 -8.66 -11.31
N GLU A 65 5.21 -8.99 -12.61
CA GLU A 65 6.24 -9.68 -13.38
C GLU A 65 7.66 -9.11 -13.13
N PRO A 66 8.68 -9.98 -12.96
CA PRO A 66 10.08 -9.56 -12.81
C PRO A 66 10.58 -8.64 -13.95
N ALA A 67 9.91 -8.65 -15.10
CA ALA A 67 10.21 -7.82 -16.25
C ALA A 67 9.94 -6.32 -16.03
N LEU A 68 9.03 -5.94 -15.12
CA LEU A 68 8.69 -4.53 -14.85
C LEU A 68 9.62 -3.86 -13.82
N VAL A 69 10.40 -4.64 -13.06
CA VAL A 69 11.40 -4.14 -12.10
C VAL A 69 12.75 -3.82 -12.78
N ARG A 70 12.94 -4.22 -14.05
CA ARG A 70 14.19 -4.02 -14.81
C ARG A 70 14.17 -2.83 -15.78
N PRO A 71 14.16 -1.57 -15.30
CA PRO A 71 14.86 -0.50 -16.04
C PRO A 71 16.10 0.04 -15.32
N TYR A 72 16.38 -0.34 -14.07
CA TYR A 72 17.44 0.32 -13.28
C TYR A 72 18.78 -0.44 -13.20
N LEU A 73 18.94 -1.56 -13.91
CA LEU A 73 20.18 -2.37 -13.89
C LEU A 73 20.94 -2.38 -15.23
N ALA A 74 20.58 -1.53 -16.19
CA ALA A 74 21.34 -1.34 -17.42
C ALA A 74 21.66 0.14 -17.62
N GLY A 75 22.84 0.56 -17.17
CA GLY A 75 23.39 1.91 -17.28
C GLY A 75 24.69 2.03 -16.51
#